data_AF-A0A5C5Z0W6-F1
#
_entry.id   AF-A0A5C5Z0W6-F1
#
_cell.length_a   1.000
_cell.length_b   1.000
_cell.length_c   1.000
_cell.angle_alpha   90.00
_cell.angle_beta   90.00
_cell.angle_gamma   90.00
#
_symmetry.space_group_name_H-M   'P 1'
#
loop_
_entity.id
_entity.type
_entity.pdbx_description
1 polymer ?
#
loop_
_entity_poly.entity_id
_entity_poly.type
_entity_poly.pdbx_seq_one_letter_code
_entity_poly.pdbx_strand_id
1 'polypeptide(L)'
;MKYLIYGLIIALVVVHQDVWNWENDHLVFGFLPWTLAYHACISIAASIVWFLAASFAWPKNLEDDDTAGANAVAATERDGGAA
;
A
#
# COMPACT_ATOMS: atom_id res chain seq x y z
N MET A 1 -3.58 14.07 1.80
CA MET A 1 -2.77 13.05 1.10
C MET A 1 -3.15 11.62 1.49
N LYS A 2 -3.18 11.27 2.77
CA LYS A 2 -3.50 9.90 3.26
C LYS A 2 -4.82 9.33 2.70
N TYR A 3 -5.89 10.12 2.80
CA TYR A 3 -7.23 9.73 2.32
C TYR A 3 -7.31 9.51 0.81
N LEU A 4 -6.47 10.20 0.02
CA LEU A 4 -6.37 9.96 -1.42
C LEU A 4 -5.79 8.57 -1.71
N ILE A 5 -4.77 8.16 -0.96
CA ILE A 5 -4.14 6.83 -1.12
C ILE A 5 -5.14 5.74 -0.75
N TYR A 6 -5.88 5.89 0.35
CA TYR A 6 -6.94 4.95 0.71
C TYR A 6 -8.04 4.87 -0.35
N GLY A 7 -8.50 6.01 -0.88
CA GLY A 7 -9.46 6.04 -1.98
C GLY A 7 -8.94 5.34 -3.24
N LEU A 8 -7.67 5.54 -3.58
CA LEU A 8 -7.02 4.92 -4.73
C LEU A 8 -6.89 3.39 -4.58
N ILE A 9 -6.58 2.91 -3.36
CA ILE A 9 -6.53 1.47 -3.04
C ILE A 9 -7.92 0.85 -3.19
N ILE A 10 -8.97 1.47 -2.62
CA ILE A 10 -10.35 0.97 -2.74
C ILE A 10 -10.77 0.93 -4.21
N ALA A 11 -10.50 2.00 -4.97
CA ALA A 11 -10.80 2.04 -6.40
C ALA A 11 -10.08 0.92 -7.16
N LEU A 12 -8.80 0.68 -6.86
CA LEU A 12 -8.03 -0.40 -7.45
C LEU A 12 -8.64 -1.78 -7.15
N VAL A 13 -9.08 -2.03 -5.92
CA VAL A 13 -9.74 -3.29 -5.53
C VAL A 13 -11.04 -3.50 -6.27
N VAL A 14 -11.85 -2.45 -6.44
CA VAL A 14 -13.10 -2.53 -7.22
C VAL A 14 -12.77 -2.87 -8.67
N VAL A 15 -11.91 -2.07 -9.31
CA VAL A 15 -11.40 -2.25 -10.69
C VAL A 15 -10.81 -3.65 -10.91
N HIS A 16 -10.19 -4.24 -9.89
CA HIS A 16 -9.63 -5.59 -9.96
C HIS A 16 -10.67 -6.72 -9.99
N GLN A 17 -11.93 -6.49 -9.59
CA GLN A 17 -12.96 -7.53 -9.64
C GLN A 17 -13.35 -7.91 -11.07
N ASP A 18 -13.05 -7.05 -12.06
CA ASP A 18 -13.23 -7.28 -13.51
C ASP A 18 -14.54 -7.96 -13.94
N VAL A 19 -15.64 -7.70 -13.23
CA VAL A 19 -16.95 -8.32 -13.53
C VAL A 19 -17.63 -7.75 -14.77
N TRP A 20 -17.21 -6.56 -15.21
CA TRP A 20 -17.87 -5.83 -16.31
C TRP A 20 -17.31 -6.21 -17.68
N ASN A 21 -16.08 -6.70 -17.73
CA ASN A 21 -15.34 -6.92 -18.95
C ASN A 21 -15.40 -8.39 -19.41
N TRP A 22 -16.20 -9.21 -18.74
CA TRP A 22 -16.16 -10.66 -18.84
C TRP A 22 -16.58 -11.22 -20.21
N GLU A 23 -17.39 -10.47 -20.98
CA GLU A 23 -17.82 -10.84 -22.34
C GLU A 23 -17.01 -10.15 -23.46
N ASN A 24 -15.93 -9.43 -23.13
CA ASN A 24 -15.15 -8.69 -24.13
C ASN A 24 -14.02 -9.54 -24.73
N ASP A 25 -14.29 -10.14 -25.89
CA ASP A 25 -13.32 -10.88 -26.70
C ASP A 25 -12.41 -9.99 -27.57
N HIS A 26 -12.32 -8.70 -27.24
CA HIS A 26 -11.52 -7.77 -28.03
C HIS A 26 -10.01 -8.12 -27.93
N LEU A 27 -9.33 -8.19 -29.07
CA LEU A 27 -7.90 -8.47 -29.15
C LEU A 27 -7.12 -7.16 -29.27
N VAL A 28 -6.25 -6.89 -28.30
CA VAL A 28 -5.29 -5.80 -28.33
C VAL A 28 -4.04 -6.26 -29.09
N PHE A 29 -3.55 -5.41 -29.99
CA PHE A 29 -2.40 -5.72 -30.87
C PHE A 29 -2.56 -7.00 -31.71
N GLY A 30 -3.78 -7.52 -31.87
CA GLY A 30 -4.07 -8.71 -32.68
C GLY A 30 -3.69 -10.06 -32.06
N PHE A 31 -3.16 -10.10 -30.82
CA PHE A 31 -2.79 -11.35 -30.15
C PHE A 31 -3.11 -11.39 -28.65
N LEU A 32 -3.31 -10.23 -28.01
CA LEU A 32 -3.46 -10.14 -26.56
C LEU A 32 -4.94 -9.94 -26.20
N PRO A 33 -5.56 -10.83 -25.41
CA PRO A 33 -6.93 -10.63 -24.94
C PRO A 33 -7.05 -9.32 -24.14
N TRP A 34 -8.13 -8.57 -24.36
CA TRP A 34 -8.38 -7.31 -23.65
C TRP A 34 -8.40 -7.49 -22.13
N THR A 35 -8.99 -8.59 -21.64
CA THR A 35 -8.94 -8.99 -20.24
C THR A 35 -7.50 -9.03 -19.71
N LEU A 36 -6.56 -9.60 -20.47
CA LEU A 36 -5.16 -9.71 -20.05
C LEU A 36 -4.44 -8.34 -20.06
N ALA A 37 -4.66 -7.54 -21.11
CA ALA A 37 -4.15 -6.16 -21.18
C ALA A 37 -4.62 -5.33 -19.99
N TYR A 38 -5.90 -5.45 -19.66
CA TYR A 38 -6.52 -4.74 -18.56
C TYR A 38 -5.87 -5.09 -17.21
N HIS A 39 -5.70 -6.38 -16.93
CA HIS A 39 -5.02 -6.84 -15.70
C HIS A 39 -3.55 -6.39 -15.63
N ALA A 40 -2.84 -6.35 -16.77
CA ALA A 40 -1.48 -5.82 -16.82
C ALA A 40 -1.44 -4.33 -16.44
N CYS A 41 -2.36 -3.53 -16.96
CA CYS A 41 -2.51 -2.12 -16.58
C CYS A 41 -2.83 -1.94 -15.09
N ILE A 42 -3.72 -2.77 -14.53
CA ILE A 42 -4.02 -2.73 -13.09
C ILE A 42 -2.77 -3.05 -12.26
N SER A 43 -1.94 -4.01 -12.69
CA SER A 43 -0.72 -4.38 -11.98
C SER A 43 0.31 -3.24 -11.95
N ILE A 44 0.42 -2.49 -13.06
CA ILE A 44 1.23 -1.27 -13.13
C ILE A 44 0.66 -0.20 -12.19
N ALA A 45 -0.65 0.04 -12.25
CA ALA A 45 -1.31 1.00 -11.38
C ALA A 45 -1.11 0.66 -9.90
N ALA A 46 -1.25 -0.62 -9.52
CA ALA A 46 -1.01 -1.11 -8.16
C ALA A 46 0.41 -0.78 -7.68
N SER A 47 1.41 -0.98 -8.53
CA SER A 47 2.80 -0.69 -8.23
C SER A 47 3.03 0.81 -7.97
N ILE A 48 2.38 1.68 -8.76
CA ILE A 48 2.43 3.14 -8.57
C ILE A 48 1.74 3.54 -7.26
N VAL A 49 0.56 2.99 -6.98
CA VAL A 49 -0.15 3.24 -5.71
C VAL A 49 0.72 2.85 -4.53
N TRP A 50 1.36 1.69 -4.59
CA TRP A 50 2.25 1.21 -3.54
C TRP A 50 3.49 2.09 -3.37
N PHE A 51 4.09 2.54 -4.48
CA PHE A 51 5.20 3.48 -4.44
C PHE A 51 4.81 4.83 -3.79
N LEU A 52 3.62 5.35 -4.11
CA LEU A 52 3.09 6.56 -3.48
C LEU A 52 2.78 6.33 -2.00
N ALA A 53 2.23 5.16 -1.65
CA ALA A 53 1.98 4.80 -0.25
C ALA A 53 3.29 4.73 0.55
N ALA A 54 4.33 4.06 0.03
CA ALA A 54 5.64 4.02 0.66
C ALA A 54 6.30 5.40 0.76
N SER A 55 6.10 6.28 -0.23
CA SER A 55 6.73 7.61 -0.22
C SER A 55 6.01 8.63 0.69
N PHE A 56 4.69 8.55 0.80
CA PHE A 56 3.87 9.57 1.48
C PHE A 56 3.21 9.10 2.78
N ALA A 57 2.95 7.80 2.94
CA ALA A 57 2.31 7.25 4.13
C ALA A 57 3.31 6.63 5.12
N TRP A 58 4.55 6.41 4.71
CA TRP A 58 5.60 5.92 5.60
C TRP A 58 6.02 7.02 6.61
N PRO A 59 5.98 6.75 7.93
CA PRO A 59 6.36 7.73 8.94
C PRO A 59 7.85 8.07 8.80
N LYS A 60 8.18 9.36 8.80
CA LYS A 60 9.58 9.83 8.75
C LYS A 60 10.28 9.83 10.10
N ASN A 61 9.55 9.52 11.18
CA ASN A 61 10.05 9.61 12.54
C ASN A 61 10.01 8.27 13.28
N LEU A 62 10.41 7.20 12.59
CA LEU A 62 10.48 5.87 13.21
C LEU A 62 11.56 5.79 14.31
N GLU A 63 12.57 6.69 14.29
CA GLU A 63 13.71 6.67 15.21
C GLU A 63 13.40 7.34 16.57
N ASP A 64 12.51 8.34 16.61
CA ASP A 64 12.16 9.03 17.87
C ASP A 64 11.25 8.16 18.78
N ASP A 65 10.36 7.36 18.19
CA ASP A 65 9.45 6.48 18.94
C ASP A 65 10.21 5.31 19.61
N ASP A 66 11.23 4.76 18.96
CA ASP A 66 12.08 3.70 19.52
C ASP A 66 12.97 4.22 20.66
N THR A 67 13.50 5.44 20.53
CA THR A 67 14.32 6.07 21.57
C THR A 67 13.50 6.42 22.81
N ALA A 68 12.25 6.88 22.64
CA ALA A 68 11.33 7.14 23.73
C ALA A 68 10.95 5.85 24.48
N GLY A 69 10.72 4.74 23.77
CA GLY A 69 10.49 3.42 24.34
C GLY A 69 11.69 2.89 25.13
N ALA A 70 12.90 2.98 24.56
CA ALA A 70 14.14 2.54 25.21
C ALA A 70 14.45 3.34 26.49
N ASN A 71 14.21 4.65 26.49
CA ASN A 71 14.47 5.51 27.66
C ASN A 71 13.43 5.26 28.78
N ALA A 72 12.19 4.92 28.44
CA ALA A 72 11.16 4.54 29.41
C ALA A 72 11.44 3.18 30.08
N VAL A 73 11.96 2.20 29.32
CA VAL A 73 12.40 0.90 29.86
C VAL A 73 13.60 1.10 30.79
N ALA A 74 14.60 1.88 30.36
CA ALA A 74 15.76 2.20 31.19
C ALA A 74 15.39 2.96 32.48
N ALA A 75 14.38 3.84 32.44
CA ALA A 75 13.87 4.52 33.63
C ALA A 75 13.17 3.56 34.62
N THR A 76 12.41 2.60 34.09
CA THR A 76 11.71 1.59 34.91
C THR A 76 12.69 0.62 35.59
N GLU A 77 13.74 0.18 34.89
CA GLU A 77 14.78 -0.68 35.47
C GLU A 77 15.60 0.03 36.57
N ARG A 78 15.78 1.36 36.47
CA ARG A 78 16.49 2.15 37.49
C ARG A 78 15.68 2.36 38.76
N ASP A 79 14.35 2.38 38.66
CA ASP A 79 13.45 2.58 39.81
C ASP A 79 13.05 1.25 40.49
N GLY A 80 12.96 0.15 39.72
CA GLY A 80 12.59 -1.17 40.24
C GLY A 80 13.70 -1.97 40.94
N GLY A 81 14.96 -1.52 40.89
CA GLY A 81 16.12 -2.24 41.44
C GLY A 81 16.44 -1.97 42.91
N ALA A 82 15.60 -1.21 43.63
CA ALA A 82 15.86 -0.77 45.01
C ALA A 82 14.99 -1.47 46.08
N ALA A 83 14.35 -2.61 45.76
CA ALA A 83 13.57 -3.40 46.69
C ALA A 83 14.38 -4.53 47.36
#